data_AF-A0A538U8E8-F1
#
_entry.id   AF-A0A538U8E8-F1
#
_cell.length_a   1.000
_cell.length_b   1.000
_cell.length_c   1.000
_cell.angle_alpha   90.00
_cell.angle_beta   90.00
_cell.angle_gamma   90.00
#
_symmetry.space_group_name_H-M   'P 1'
#
loop_
_entity.id
_entity.type
_entity.pdbx_description
1 polymer ?
#
loop_
_entity_poly.entity_id
_entity_poly.type
_entity_poly.pdbx_seq_one_letter_code
_entity_poly.pdbx_strand_id
1 'polypeptide(L)'
;MVLVKASALTVFAVGLLVITPRAAAADGTQYELITPPSKLEIGCQGPCECPIFDRPTYGSFELVRTGADPLYTYYDVQRYIASFNNGPGAVAITGSGHYRIGGEFALQQQLTLDLDIEGHPGVHLDSGLKPVTVPFPQIDIACAVHGFYCYDTVLVVDAKPLDPTSVPAPQPGSTGLQAARPNPFERETSIGFRL
;
A
#
# COMPACT_ATOMS: atom_id res chain seq x y z
N MET A 1 58.26 -11.64 57.38
CA MET A 1 57.33 -12.78 57.43
C MET A 1 55.99 -12.32 56.88
N VAL A 2 55.46 -13.08 55.93
CA VAL A 2 54.18 -12.91 55.20
C VAL A 2 54.21 -11.91 54.02
N LEU A 3 54.13 -12.53 52.85
CA LEU A 3 54.03 -12.05 51.48
C LEU A 3 52.54 -12.11 51.08
N VAL A 4 51.96 -11.07 50.48
CA VAL A 4 50.76 -11.25 49.62
C VAL A 4 50.86 -10.31 48.42
N LYS A 5 50.94 -10.93 47.25
CA LYS A 5 50.96 -10.32 45.91
C LYS A 5 49.55 -9.89 45.52
N ALA A 6 49.40 -8.71 44.91
CA ALA A 6 48.19 -8.33 44.18
C ALA A 6 48.54 -8.22 42.69
N SER A 7 48.15 -9.24 41.93
CA SER A 7 48.27 -9.29 40.47
C SER A 7 47.20 -8.42 39.84
N ALA A 8 47.62 -7.47 39.01
CA ALA A 8 46.73 -6.66 38.18
C ALA A 8 46.16 -7.53 37.04
N LEU A 9 44.83 -7.66 36.99
CA LEU A 9 44.11 -8.25 35.85
C LEU A 9 43.48 -7.10 35.06
N THR A 10 44.15 -6.66 33.99
CA THR A 10 43.62 -5.69 33.03
C THR A 10 42.70 -6.42 32.05
N VAL A 11 41.39 -6.20 32.17
CA VAL A 11 40.37 -6.70 31.25
C VAL A 11 40.30 -5.75 30.05
N PHE A 12 40.76 -6.19 28.88
CA PHE A 12 40.57 -5.49 27.60
C PHE A 12 39.15 -5.82 27.09
N ALA A 13 38.21 -4.89 27.26
CA ALA A 13 36.90 -4.97 26.63
C ALA A 13 37.02 -4.56 25.15
N VAL A 14 37.06 -5.54 24.26
CA VAL A 14 36.93 -5.32 22.81
C VAL A 14 35.46 -5.02 22.52
N GLY A 15 35.14 -3.74 22.31
CA GLY A 15 33.81 -3.30 21.91
C GLY A 15 33.51 -3.74 20.48
N LEU A 16 32.64 -4.73 20.32
CA LEU A 16 32.09 -5.12 19.04
C LEU A 16 31.11 -4.03 18.58
N LEU A 17 31.51 -3.21 17.60
CA LEU A 17 30.66 -2.20 16.99
C LEU A 17 29.63 -2.92 16.09
N VAL A 18 28.43 -3.15 16.62
CA VAL A 18 27.31 -3.70 15.84
C VAL A 18 26.82 -2.61 14.90
N ILE A 19 27.22 -2.67 13.63
CA ILE A 19 26.69 -1.82 12.57
C ILE A 19 25.32 -2.38 12.22
N THR A 20 24.26 -1.88 12.85
CA THR A 20 22.89 -2.18 12.41
C THR A 20 22.66 -1.50 11.06
N PRO A 21 22.37 -2.23 9.98
CA PRO A 21 21.98 -1.62 8.72
C PRO A 21 20.68 -0.86 8.96
N ARG A 22 20.72 0.47 8.83
CA ARG A 22 19.51 1.29 8.82
C ARG A 22 18.84 1.04 7.48
N ALA A 23 17.73 0.31 7.47
CA ALA A 23 16.86 0.26 6.31
C ALA A 23 16.54 1.71 5.93
N ALA A 24 16.89 2.12 4.71
CA ALA A 24 16.46 3.39 4.19
C ALA A 24 14.92 3.37 4.22
N ALA A 25 14.32 4.28 4.99
CA ALA A 25 12.90 4.53 4.87
C ALA A 25 12.68 4.96 3.42
N ALA A 26 11.91 4.19 2.66
CA ALA A 26 11.45 4.63 1.36
C ALA A 26 10.57 5.86 1.61
N ASP A 27 10.88 6.99 0.96
CA ASP A 27 10.08 8.20 1.07
C ASP A 27 8.67 7.91 0.55
N GLY A 28 7.68 7.98 1.44
CA GLY A 28 6.28 7.83 1.08
C GLY A 28 5.70 9.14 0.56
N THR A 29 4.89 9.03 -0.49
CA THR A 29 4.15 10.18 -1.03
C THR A 29 2.80 10.29 -0.36
N GLN A 30 2.46 11.49 0.13
CA GLN A 30 1.14 11.76 0.66
C GLN A 30 0.12 11.90 -0.47
N TYR A 31 -0.95 11.12 -0.39
CA TYR A 31 -2.13 11.16 -1.27
C TYR A 31 -3.33 11.71 -0.52
N GLU A 32 -4.18 12.47 -1.20
CA GLU A 32 -5.46 12.98 -0.70
C GLU A 32 -6.61 12.40 -1.53
N LEU A 33 -7.69 11.98 -0.85
CA LEU A 33 -8.89 11.47 -1.49
C LEU A 33 -9.69 12.62 -2.14
N ILE A 34 -9.89 12.55 -3.45
CA ILE A 34 -10.74 13.46 -4.20
C ILE A 34 -12.20 13.09 -3.89
N THR A 35 -12.93 14.00 -3.23
CA THR A 35 -14.27 13.74 -2.70
C THR A 35 -15.27 14.83 -3.09
N PRO A 36 -16.27 14.53 -3.95
CA PRO A 36 -16.43 13.32 -4.78
C PRO A 36 -15.29 13.15 -5.81
N PRO A 37 -15.01 11.93 -6.32
CA PRO A 37 -15.87 10.74 -6.29
C PRO A 37 -15.57 9.69 -5.22
N SER A 38 -14.56 9.86 -4.35
CA SER A 38 -14.26 8.89 -3.29
C SER A 38 -15.44 8.67 -2.34
N LYS A 39 -15.82 7.41 -2.13
CA LYS A 39 -16.98 7.03 -1.32
C LYS A 39 -16.98 5.55 -0.93
N LEU A 40 -17.73 5.22 0.12
CA LEU A 40 -18.12 3.87 0.49
C LEU A 40 -19.54 3.60 0.01
N GLU A 41 -19.73 2.52 -0.70
CA GLU A 41 -21.01 2.02 -1.20
C GLU A 41 -21.36 0.71 -0.50
N ILE A 42 -22.58 0.60 0.02
CA ILE A 42 -23.09 -0.62 0.65
C ILE A 42 -24.44 -0.94 0.01
N GLY A 43 -24.55 -2.12 -0.58
CA GLY A 43 -25.78 -2.56 -1.22
C GLY A 43 -25.53 -3.56 -2.32
N CYS A 44 -26.51 -3.73 -3.22
CA CYS A 44 -26.38 -4.72 -4.28
C CYS A 44 -25.60 -4.18 -5.47
N GLN A 45 -24.38 -4.66 -5.62
CA GLN A 45 -23.66 -4.67 -6.89
C GLN A 45 -24.34 -5.69 -7.82
N GLY A 46 -24.37 -5.41 -9.13
CA GLY A 46 -25.03 -6.31 -10.09
C GLY A 46 -24.52 -7.75 -9.94
N PRO A 47 -25.36 -8.78 -10.12
CA PRO A 47 -26.68 -8.79 -10.76
C PRO A 47 -27.88 -8.73 -9.80
N CYS A 48 -27.67 -8.62 -8.48
CA CYS A 48 -28.79 -8.51 -7.55
C CYS A 48 -29.37 -7.09 -7.58
N GLU A 49 -30.70 -6.98 -7.70
CA GLU A 49 -31.39 -5.69 -7.70
C GLU A 49 -31.77 -5.29 -6.26
N CYS A 50 -31.01 -4.38 -5.65
CA CYS A 50 -31.42 -3.67 -4.44
C CYS A 50 -30.74 -2.28 -4.35
N PRO A 51 -31.25 -1.34 -3.53
CA PRO A 51 -30.66 -0.01 -3.40
C PRO A 51 -29.21 -0.05 -2.93
N ILE A 52 -28.39 0.84 -3.48
CA ILE A 52 -27.03 1.12 -3.02
C ILE A 52 -27.10 2.40 -2.17
N PHE A 53 -26.58 2.31 -0.96
CA PHE A 53 -26.34 3.47 -0.11
C PHE A 53 -24.90 3.90 -0.25
N ASP A 54 -24.66 5.16 -0.59
CA ASP A 54 -23.31 5.70 -0.72
C ASP A 54 -23.02 6.82 0.29
N ARG A 55 -21.77 6.87 0.73
CA ARG A 55 -21.26 7.88 1.67
C ARG A 55 -19.91 8.39 1.18
N PRO A 56 -19.79 9.69 0.87
CA PRO A 56 -18.50 10.28 0.52
C PRO A 56 -17.45 10.02 1.60
N THR A 57 -16.23 9.72 1.20
CA THR A 57 -15.11 9.45 2.10
C THR A 57 -14.00 10.47 1.90
N TYR A 58 -13.75 11.27 2.93
CA TYR A 58 -12.68 12.26 2.95
C TYR A 58 -11.49 11.70 3.69
N GLY A 59 -10.28 11.96 3.22
CA GLY A 59 -9.12 11.39 3.88
C GLY A 59 -7.88 11.39 3.03
N SER A 60 -6.93 10.57 3.46
CA SER A 60 -5.60 10.53 2.90
C SER A 60 -4.92 9.20 3.21
N PHE A 61 -3.86 8.93 2.47
CA PHE A 61 -2.97 7.81 2.73
C PHE A 61 -1.57 8.14 2.22
N GLU A 62 -0.61 7.28 2.53
CA GLU A 62 0.75 7.38 2.04
C GLU A 62 1.03 6.24 1.07
N LEU A 63 1.56 6.57 -0.10
CA LEU A 63 1.95 5.60 -1.11
C LEU A 63 3.47 5.45 -1.11
N VAL A 64 3.97 4.26 -0.82
CA VAL A 64 5.40 3.97 -0.71
C VAL A 64 5.80 2.98 -1.79
N ARG A 65 6.70 3.36 -2.69
CA ARG A 65 7.19 2.42 -3.72
C ARG A 65 8.04 1.32 -3.09
N THR A 66 7.65 0.07 -3.30
CA THR A 66 8.33 -1.10 -2.73
C THR A 66 9.19 -1.86 -3.73
N GLY A 67 8.91 -1.74 -5.02
CA GLY A 67 9.70 -2.39 -6.06
C GLY A 67 9.08 -2.29 -7.45
N ALA A 68 9.70 -2.94 -8.42
CA ALA A 68 9.14 -3.16 -9.74
C ALA A 68 9.71 -4.46 -10.31
N ASP A 69 8.93 -5.11 -11.16
CA ASP A 69 9.35 -6.21 -12.04
C ASP A 69 9.09 -5.82 -13.51
N PRO A 70 9.34 -6.71 -14.49
CA PRO A 70 9.12 -6.38 -15.90
C PRO A 70 7.68 -6.01 -16.29
N LEU A 71 6.69 -6.42 -15.49
CA LEU A 71 5.27 -6.28 -15.75
C LEU A 71 4.65 -5.18 -14.88
N TYR A 72 4.97 -5.10 -13.59
CA TYR A 72 4.34 -4.20 -12.62
C TYR A 72 5.33 -3.40 -11.78
N THR A 73 4.94 -2.17 -11.43
CA THR A 73 5.50 -1.43 -10.29
C THR A 73 4.61 -1.62 -9.07
N TYR A 74 5.24 -1.88 -7.92
CA TYR A 74 4.58 -2.20 -6.65
C TYR A 74 4.74 -1.08 -5.64
N TYR A 75 3.66 -0.84 -4.90
CA TYR A 75 3.56 0.16 -3.86
C TYR A 75 2.83 -0.41 -2.64
N ASP A 76 3.22 0.04 -1.45
CA ASP A 76 2.45 -0.13 -0.23
C ASP A 76 1.58 1.11 -0.02
N VAL A 77 0.32 0.86 0.33
CA VAL A 77 -0.59 1.87 0.84
C VAL A 77 -0.50 1.83 2.36
N GLN A 78 0.04 2.88 2.95
CA GLN A 78 0.24 2.99 4.39
C GLN A 78 -0.65 4.08 4.96
N ARG A 79 -1.00 3.94 6.25
CA ARG A 79 -1.73 4.96 7.01
C ARG A 79 -2.98 5.46 6.27
N TYR A 80 -3.75 4.53 5.69
CA TYR A 80 -5.03 4.87 5.09
C TYR A 80 -5.95 5.36 6.21
N ILE A 81 -6.44 6.59 6.10
CA ILE A 81 -7.33 7.21 7.07
C ILE A 81 -8.42 7.93 6.28
N ALA A 82 -9.67 7.55 6.50
CA ALA A 82 -10.81 8.25 5.93
C ALA A 82 -11.96 8.41 6.93
N SER A 83 -12.80 9.42 6.66
CA SER A 83 -13.98 9.80 7.42
C SER A 83 -15.17 10.02 6.49
N PHE A 84 -16.39 9.86 7.01
CA PHE A 84 -17.61 10.14 6.26
C PHE A 84 -18.10 11.59 6.41
N ASN A 85 -17.33 12.40 7.11
CA ASN A 85 -17.58 13.80 7.40
C ASN A 85 -16.24 14.53 7.56
N ASN A 86 -16.17 15.79 7.14
CA ASN A 86 -14.98 16.64 7.27
C ASN A 86 -14.81 17.25 8.68
N GLY A 87 -15.38 16.64 9.72
CA GLY A 87 -15.36 17.16 11.10
C GLY A 87 -14.26 16.52 11.97
N PRO A 88 -13.81 17.19 13.04
CA PRO A 88 -12.78 16.65 13.93
C PRO A 88 -13.25 15.38 14.64
N GLY A 89 -12.38 14.38 14.73
CA GLY A 89 -12.57 13.17 15.55
C GLY A 89 -13.36 12.03 14.90
N ALA A 90 -13.79 12.17 13.65
CA ALA A 90 -14.63 11.18 12.99
C ALA A 90 -13.87 10.30 12.00
N VAL A 91 -12.71 9.78 12.41
CA VAL A 91 -12.03 8.73 11.64
C VAL A 91 -12.92 7.49 11.67
N ALA A 92 -13.37 7.05 10.50
CA ALA A 92 -14.30 5.95 10.37
C ALA A 92 -13.71 4.76 9.61
N ILE A 93 -12.63 4.99 8.86
CA ILE A 93 -11.94 3.97 8.09
C ILE A 93 -10.44 4.12 8.33
N THR A 94 -9.78 3.05 8.76
CA THR A 94 -8.31 3.03 8.89
C THR A 94 -7.70 1.75 8.36
N GLY A 95 -6.47 1.78 7.87
CA GLY A 95 -5.76 0.55 7.52
C GLY A 95 -4.58 0.77 6.59
N SER A 96 -4.32 -0.26 5.79
CA SER A 96 -3.20 -0.31 4.85
C SER A 96 -3.50 -1.30 3.72
N GLY A 97 -2.62 -1.38 2.74
CA GLY A 97 -2.74 -2.37 1.69
C GLY A 97 -1.63 -2.27 0.66
N HIS A 98 -1.91 -2.77 -0.55
CA HIS A 98 -0.95 -2.82 -1.63
C HIS A 98 -1.57 -2.35 -2.94
N TYR A 99 -0.78 -1.62 -3.73
CA TYR A 99 -1.14 -1.15 -5.06
C TYR A 99 -0.11 -1.62 -6.07
N ARG A 100 -0.56 -2.08 -7.23
CA ARG A 100 0.29 -2.36 -8.38
C ARG A 100 -0.27 -1.70 -9.63
N ILE A 101 0.64 -1.22 -10.49
CA ILE A 101 0.32 -0.64 -11.80
C ILE A 101 1.36 -1.06 -12.83
N GLY A 102 0.92 -1.41 -14.02
CA GLY A 102 1.78 -1.93 -15.08
C GLY A 102 1.01 -2.80 -16.07
N GLY A 103 1.70 -3.61 -16.86
CA GLY A 103 1.13 -4.47 -17.88
C GLY A 103 1.93 -4.40 -19.19
N GLU A 104 1.96 -5.51 -19.92
CA GLU A 104 2.72 -5.62 -21.18
C GLU A 104 1.99 -5.01 -22.37
N PHE A 105 0.67 -5.25 -22.46
CA PHE A 105 -0.15 -4.87 -23.61
C PHE A 105 -1.06 -3.68 -23.32
N ALA A 106 -1.59 -3.62 -22.11
CA ALA A 106 -2.45 -2.56 -21.62
C ALA A 106 -2.05 -2.20 -20.20
N LEU A 107 -2.12 -0.92 -19.86
CA LEU A 107 -1.86 -0.46 -18.52
C LEU A 107 -3.03 -0.88 -17.61
N GLN A 108 -2.72 -1.75 -16.66
CA GLN A 108 -3.61 -2.30 -15.66
C GLN A 108 -3.14 -1.90 -14.26
N GLN A 109 -4.07 -1.97 -13.33
CA GLN A 109 -3.86 -1.66 -11.93
C GLN A 109 -4.67 -2.60 -11.05
N GLN A 110 -4.21 -2.81 -9.82
CA GLN A 110 -4.95 -3.49 -8.77
C GLN A 110 -4.63 -2.87 -7.42
N LEU A 111 -5.66 -2.69 -6.60
CA LEU A 111 -5.58 -2.20 -5.24
C LEU A 111 -6.20 -3.25 -4.31
N THR A 112 -5.47 -3.58 -3.25
CA THR A 112 -5.93 -4.41 -2.14
C THR A 112 -5.79 -3.60 -0.86
N LEU A 113 -6.78 -3.68 0.02
CA LEU A 113 -6.82 -2.93 1.28
C LEU A 113 -7.34 -3.82 2.41
N ASP A 114 -6.69 -3.75 3.56
CA ASP A 114 -7.16 -4.34 4.82
C ASP A 114 -7.51 -3.20 5.76
N LEU A 115 -8.81 -2.97 5.95
CA LEU A 115 -9.34 -1.80 6.66
C LEU A 115 -10.15 -2.19 7.89
N ASP A 116 -10.10 -1.35 8.91
CA ASP A 116 -11.13 -1.23 9.93
C ASP A 116 -12.18 -0.22 9.43
N ILE A 117 -13.44 -0.64 9.30
CA ILE A 117 -14.56 0.19 8.86
C ILE A 117 -15.61 0.26 9.97
N GLU A 118 -15.80 1.44 10.56
CA GLU A 118 -16.75 1.68 11.65
C GLU A 118 -16.61 0.70 12.83
N GLY A 119 -15.38 0.29 13.16
CA GLY A 119 -15.10 -0.64 14.25
C GLY A 119 -15.23 -2.12 13.87
N HIS A 120 -15.35 -2.42 12.57
CA HIS A 120 -15.23 -3.78 12.03
C HIS A 120 -13.79 -3.99 11.54
N PRO A 121 -12.90 -4.58 12.35
CA PRO A 121 -11.50 -4.72 11.99
C PRO A 121 -11.29 -5.79 10.91
N GLY A 122 -10.34 -5.56 10.02
CA GLY A 122 -9.83 -6.58 9.08
C GLY A 122 -10.75 -6.87 7.90
N VAL A 123 -11.51 -5.87 7.45
CA VAL A 123 -12.26 -5.95 6.19
C VAL A 123 -11.27 -5.90 5.02
N HIS A 124 -11.12 -7.03 4.34
CA HIS A 124 -10.31 -7.13 3.13
C HIS A 124 -11.12 -6.68 1.91
N LEU A 125 -10.57 -5.75 1.13
CA LEU A 125 -11.14 -5.29 -0.14
C LEU A 125 -10.13 -5.51 -1.26
N ASP A 126 -10.60 -5.99 -2.40
CA ASP A 126 -9.80 -6.17 -3.60
C ASP A 126 -10.54 -5.58 -4.80
N SER A 127 -9.86 -4.79 -5.62
CA SER A 127 -10.38 -4.31 -6.90
C SER A 127 -10.43 -5.38 -7.98
N GLY A 128 -9.63 -6.44 -7.81
CA GLY A 128 -9.15 -7.28 -8.90
C GLY A 128 -8.30 -6.47 -9.88
N LEU A 129 -7.85 -7.13 -10.95
CA LEU A 129 -7.07 -6.47 -11.99
C LEU A 129 -8.00 -5.67 -12.91
N LYS A 130 -7.81 -4.35 -12.95
CA LYS A 130 -8.63 -3.40 -13.72
C LYS A 130 -7.77 -2.59 -14.69
N PRO A 131 -8.31 -2.15 -15.83
CA PRO A 131 -7.62 -1.18 -16.69
C PRO A 131 -7.44 0.16 -15.94
N VAL A 132 -6.37 0.87 -16.26
CA VAL A 132 -6.18 2.25 -15.78
C VAL A 132 -7.12 3.20 -16.53
N THR A 133 -7.92 3.97 -15.79
CA THR A 133 -8.91 4.92 -16.31
C THR A 133 -8.43 6.37 -16.31
N VAL A 134 -7.50 6.70 -15.40
CA VAL A 134 -6.93 8.04 -15.22
C VAL A 134 -5.40 8.03 -15.35
N PRO A 135 -4.75 9.12 -15.81
CA PRO A 135 -3.29 9.16 -15.86
C PRO A 135 -2.65 9.11 -14.49
N PHE A 136 -1.69 8.19 -14.30
CA PHE A 136 -0.82 8.16 -13.12
C PHE A 136 -0.05 9.49 -12.99
N PRO A 137 0.15 10.06 -11.78
CA PRO A 137 0.02 9.46 -10.44
C PRO A 137 -1.37 9.50 -9.81
N GLN A 138 -2.42 9.95 -10.52
CA GLN A 138 -3.79 9.81 -10.01
C GLN A 138 -4.18 8.32 -9.98
N ILE A 139 -4.89 7.92 -8.93
CA ILE A 139 -5.44 6.57 -8.76
C ILE A 139 -6.95 6.72 -8.75
N ASP A 140 -7.65 6.04 -9.65
CA ASP A 140 -9.10 5.90 -9.69
C ASP A 140 -9.42 4.41 -9.82
N ILE A 141 -9.93 3.82 -8.74
CA ILE A 141 -10.23 2.39 -8.67
C ILE A 141 -11.25 2.10 -7.56
N ALA A 142 -12.13 1.12 -7.79
CA ALA A 142 -13.03 0.60 -6.77
C ALA A 142 -12.50 -0.74 -6.24
N CYS A 143 -12.65 -0.99 -4.94
CA CYS A 143 -12.31 -2.25 -4.26
C CYS A 143 -13.54 -2.81 -3.56
N ALA A 144 -13.73 -4.13 -3.57
CA ALA A 144 -14.91 -4.77 -3.02
C ALA A 144 -14.56 -5.91 -2.07
N VAL A 145 -15.43 -6.17 -1.09
CA VAL A 145 -15.25 -7.28 -0.14
C VAL A 145 -15.60 -8.62 -0.80
N HIS A 146 -16.64 -8.65 -1.63
CA HIS A 146 -17.17 -9.86 -2.26
C HIS A 146 -17.07 -9.82 -3.79
N GLY A 147 -16.10 -9.07 -4.32
CA GLY A 147 -15.79 -9.07 -5.75
C GLY A 147 -16.86 -8.43 -6.63
N PHE A 148 -17.60 -7.43 -6.12
CA PHE A 148 -18.64 -6.69 -6.85
C PHE A 148 -19.85 -7.54 -7.21
N TYR A 149 -20.22 -8.49 -6.36
CA TYR A 149 -21.30 -9.42 -6.64
C TYR A 149 -22.41 -9.35 -5.60
N CYS A 150 -23.61 -9.01 -6.05
CA CYS A 150 -24.79 -8.91 -5.19
C CYS A 150 -24.54 -8.00 -4.00
N TYR A 151 -25.02 -8.35 -2.79
CA TYR A 151 -24.84 -7.50 -1.63
C TYR A 151 -23.36 -7.41 -1.25
N ASP A 152 -22.76 -6.24 -1.44
CA ASP A 152 -21.34 -6.02 -1.25
C ASP A 152 -21.06 -4.66 -0.60
N THR A 153 -19.86 -4.54 -0.05
CA THR A 153 -19.27 -3.29 0.42
C THR A 153 -18.16 -2.90 -0.54
N VAL A 154 -18.32 -1.75 -1.20
CA VAL A 154 -17.39 -1.26 -2.22
C VAL A 154 -16.82 0.07 -1.77
N LEU A 155 -15.50 0.17 -1.76
CA LEU A 155 -14.79 1.41 -1.53
C LEU A 155 -14.27 1.96 -2.86
N VAL A 156 -14.78 3.11 -3.27
CA VAL A 156 -14.29 3.86 -4.42
C VAL A 156 -13.18 4.78 -3.95
N VAL A 157 -11.98 4.58 -4.50
CA VAL A 157 -10.78 5.34 -4.18
C VAL A 157 -10.40 6.17 -5.41
N ASP A 158 -10.62 7.48 -5.33
CA ASP A 158 -10.04 8.46 -6.24
C ASP A 158 -9.08 9.35 -5.45
N ALA A 159 -7.79 9.31 -5.79
CA ALA A 159 -6.77 9.98 -5.03
C ALA A 159 -5.68 10.59 -5.92
N LYS A 160 -5.16 11.74 -5.49
CA LYS A 160 -4.01 12.40 -6.11
C LYS A 160 -2.91 12.67 -5.08
N PRO A 161 -1.63 12.65 -5.49
CA PRO A 161 -0.56 13.07 -4.61
C PRO A 161 -0.66 14.57 -4.31
N LEU A 162 -0.26 14.97 -3.10
CA LEU A 162 -0.10 16.39 -2.75
C LEU A 162 1.01 17.05 -3.58
N ASP A 163 2.07 16.29 -3.88
CA ASP A 163 3.14 16.69 -4.79
C ASP A 163 3.33 15.61 -5.87
N PRO A 164 2.88 15.84 -7.11
CA PRO A 164 3.04 14.88 -8.21
C PRO A 164 4.48 14.50 -8.51
N THR A 165 5.45 15.35 -8.18
CA THR A 165 6.88 15.09 -8.45
C THR A 165 7.51 14.10 -7.48
N SER A 166 6.85 13.87 -6.34
CA SER A 166 7.31 12.93 -5.32
C SER A 166 6.99 11.46 -5.65
N VAL A 167 6.11 11.21 -6.63
CA VAL A 167 5.77 9.85 -7.07
C VAL A 167 6.67 9.45 -8.24
N PRO A 168 7.55 8.44 -8.09
CA PRO A 168 8.33 7.94 -9.20
C PRO A 168 7.39 7.42 -10.29
N ALA A 169 7.61 7.84 -11.54
CA ALA A 169 6.85 7.30 -12.67
C ALA A 169 6.99 5.77 -12.73
N PRO A 170 5.94 5.01 -13.12
CA PRO A 170 6.04 3.58 -13.32
C PRO A 170 7.12 3.33 -14.37
N GLN A 171 8.20 2.66 -13.98
CA GLN A 171 9.32 2.44 -14.87
C GLN A 171 9.03 1.21 -15.73
N PRO A 172 9.19 1.28 -17.06
CA PRO A 172 9.21 0.07 -17.88
C PRO A 172 10.38 -0.82 -17.41
N GLY A 173 10.13 -2.11 -17.26
CA GLY A 173 11.09 -3.07 -16.75
C GLY A 173 12.45 -2.97 -17.43
N SER A 174 13.48 -2.61 -16.67
CA SER A 174 14.87 -2.54 -17.11
C SER A 174 15.45 -3.92 -17.44
N THR A 175 16.40 -3.96 -18.37
CA THR A 175 17.18 -5.16 -18.70
C THR A 175 18.12 -5.56 -17.56
N GLY A 176 18.19 -6.85 -17.22
CA GLY A 176 19.06 -7.41 -16.16
C GLY A 176 18.33 -7.83 -14.86
N LEU A 177 19.02 -8.59 -14.00
CA LEU A 177 18.52 -9.00 -12.68
C LEU A 177 18.54 -7.80 -11.72
N GLN A 178 17.37 -7.21 -11.46
CA GLN A 178 17.24 -5.97 -10.67
C GLN A 178 17.21 -6.24 -9.16
N ALA A 179 16.36 -7.17 -8.73
CA ALA A 179 16.27 -7.71 -7.37
C ALA A 179 15.22 -8.83 -7.35
N ALA A 180 15.38 -9.83 -6.49
CA ALA A 180 14.30 -10.73 -6.13
C ALA A 180 13.65 -10.19 -4.84
N ARG A 181 12.40 -9.74 -4.92
CA ARG A 181 11.59 -9.37 -3.76
C ARG A 181 10.30 -10.19 -3.78
N PRO A 182 9.75 -10.58 -2.61
CA PRO A 182 8.45 -11.23 -2.55
C PRO A 182 7.40 -10.35 -3.22
N ASN A 183 6.64 -10.91 -4.15
CA ASN A 183 5.47 -10.26 -4.71
C ASN A 183 4.32 -10.40 -3.70
N PRO A 184 3.82 -9.33 -3.08
CA PRO A 184 2.76 -9.44 -2.07
C PRO A 184 1.43 -9.95 -2.65
N PHE A 185 1.26 -9.93 -3.98
CA PHE A 185 0.08 -10.45 -4.67
C PHE A 185 0.20 -11.92 -5.06
N GLU A 186 1.37 -12.53 -4.93
CA GLU A 186 1.61 -13.93 -5.27
C GLU A 186 2.27 -14.65 -4.09
N ARG A 187 1.99 -15.94 -3.91
CA ARG A 187 2.66 -16.72 -2.85
C ARG A 187 4.10 -17.12 -3.22
N GLU A 188 4.58 -16.72 -4.38
CA GLU A 188 5.87 -17.13 -4.94
C GLU A 188 6.75 -15.91 -5.27
N THR A 189 8.07 -16.08 -5.14
CA THR A 189 9.04 -15.07 -5.56
C THR A 189 9.42 -15.34 -7.01
N SER A 190 9.02 -14.45 -7.92
CA SER A 190 9.40 -14.54 -9.34
C SER A 190 10.78 -13.91 -9.57
N ILE A 191 11.64 -14.62 -10.31
CA ILE A 191 12.96 -14.14 -10.72
C ILE A 191 12.97 -14.02 -12.24
N GLY A 192 12.90 -12.79 -12.73
CA GLY A 192 12.96 -12.49 -14.16
C GLY A 192 14.40 -12.20 -14.61
N PHE A 193 14.83 -12.86 -15.69
CA PHE A 193 16.04 -12.49 -16.43
C PHE A 193 15.62 -11.94 -17.80
N ARG A 194 16.08 -10.74 -18.16
CA ARG A 194 16.02 -10.23 -19.54
C ARG A 194 17.45 -10.15 -20.08
N LEU A 195 17.69 -10.85 -21.19
CA LEU A 195 18.90 -10.80 -22.03
C LEU A 195 18.77 -9.67 -23.06
#